data_AF-A0A377CC90-F1
#
_entry.id   AF-A0A377CC90-F1
#
_cell.length_a   1.000
_cell.length_b   1.000
_cell.length_c   1.000
_cell.angle_alpha   90.00
_cell.angle_beta   90.00
_cell.angle_gamma   90.00
#
_symmetry.space_group_name_H-M   'P 1'
#
loop_
_entity.id
_entity.type
_entity.pdbx_description
1 polymer ?
#
loop_
_entity_poly.entity_id
_entity_poly.type
_entity_poly.pdbx_seq_one_letter_code
_entity_poly.pdbx_strand_id
1 'polypeptide(L)' 'MPSLSKEAALVHEALVARGLETPLRPPVHEMDNETRQKPYCWSYDRNHAAAESRPG' A
#
# COMPACT_ATOMS: atom_id res chain seq x y z
N MET A 1 5.94 -3.62 -13.06
CA MET A 1 5.51 -2.24 -12.69
C MET A 1 5.12 -1.46 -13.95
N PRO A 2 4.00 -0.71 -13.99
CA PRO A 2 3.79 0.25 -15.07
C PRO A 2 4.96 1.21 -15.06
N SER A 3 5.60 1.44 -16.21
CA SER A 3 6.71 2.40 -16.28
C SER A 3 6.20 3.77 -15.85
N LEU A 4 6.81 4.35 -14.82
CA LEU A 4 6.52 5.73 -14.42
C LEU A 4 6.65 6.64 -15.65
N SER A 5 5.78 7.64 -15.76
CA SER A 5 5.99 8.70 -16.76
C SER A 5 7.30 9.45 -16.44
N LYS A 6 7.80 10.22 -17.41
CA LYS A 6 9.03 11.01 -17.22
C LYS A 6 8.88 11.98 -16.04
N GLU A 7 7.73 12.64 -15.96
CA GLU A 7 7.40 13.58 -14.88
C GLU A 7 7.36 12.85 -13.53
N ALA A 8 6.72 11.68 -13.47
CA ALA A 8 6.64 10.90 -12.24
C ALA A 8 8.03 10.44 -11.74
N ALA A 9 8.91 10.02 -12.64
CA ALA A 9 10.29 9.68 -12.29
C ALA A 9 11.04 10.91 -11.75
N LEU A 10 10.98 12.05 -12.45
CA LEU A 10 11.66 13.28 -12.03
C LEU A 10 11.19 13.76 -10.65
N VAL A 11 9.89 13.70 -10.37
CA VAL A 11 9.33 14.09 -9.07
C VAL A 11 9.78 13.14 -7.97
N HIS A 12 9.71 11.82 -8.21
CA HIS A 12 10.13 10.82 -7.22
C HIS A 12 11.59 10.99 -6.81
N GLU A 13 12.50 11.12 -7.79
CA GLU A 13 13.94 11.31 -7.51
C GLU A 13 14.20 12.60 -6.71
N ALA A 14 13.48 13.69 -7.03
CA ALA A 14 13.62 14.95 -6.30
C ALA A 14 13.11 14.86 -4.84
N LEU A 15 12.03 14.10 -4.59
CA LEU A 15 11.51 13.86 -3.25
C LEU A 15 12.45 12.99 -2.42
N VAL A 16 12.97 11.91 -3.01
CA VAL A 16 13.95 11.01 -2.37
C VAL A 16 15.22 11.76 -2.01
N ALA A 17 15.78 12.54 -2.94
CA ALA A 17 17.03 13.29 -2.72
C ALA A 17 16.92 14.32 -1.59
N ARG A 18 15.71 14.86 -1.36
CA ARG A 18 15.44 15.85 -0.30
C ARG A 18 14.95 15.21 1.01
N GLY A 19 14.78 13.89 1.05
CA GLY A 19 14.22 13.19 2.20
C GLY A 19 12.76 13.56 2.50
N LEU A 20 12.01 13.98 1.47
CA LEU A 20 10.60 14.37 1.58
C LEU A 20 9.65 13.28 1.08
N GLU A 21 10.18 12.21 0.48
CA GLU A 21 9.39 11.06 0.07
C GLU A 21 8.83 10.32 1.29
N THR A 22 7.64 9.75 1.14
CA THR A 22 7.03 8.95 2.21
C THR A 22 7.93 7.76 2.52
N PRO A 23 8.19 7.40 3.80
CA PRO A 23 8.96 6.22 4.15
C PRO A 23 8.26 4.93 3.70
N LEU A 24 8.56 4.50 2.47
CA LEU A 24 8.03 3.28 1.85
C LEU A 24 9.09 2.21 1.82
N ARG A 25 8.67 0.96 2.03
CA ARG A 25 9.54 -0.19 1.77
C ARG A 25 9.57 -0.45 0.26
N PRO A 26 10.73 -0.75 -0.33
CA PRO A 26 10.80 -1.18 -1.73
C PRO A 26 9.87 -2.38 -2.00
N PRO A 27 9.29 -2.49 -3.21
CA PRO A 27 8.48 -3.65 -3.57
C PRO A 27 9.28 -4.95 -3.42
N VAL A 28 8.85 -5.84 -2.51
CA VAL A 28 9.51 -7.14 -2.28
C VAL A 28 9.13 -8.16 -3.36
N HIS A 29 7.90 -8.07 -3.87
CA HIS A 29 7.40 -8.91 -4.96
C HIS A 29 6.39 -8.12 -5.78
N GLU A 30 6.43 -8.26 -7.10
CA GLU A 30 5.41 -7.70 -7.98
C GLU A 30 4.15 -8.58 -7.88
N MET A 31 3.27 -8.23 -6.95
CA MET A 31 1.95 -8.86 -6.79
C MET A 31 0.88 -7.91 -7.29
N ASP A 32 -0.08 -8.44 -8.06
CA ASP A 32 -1.17 -7.64 -8.58
C ASP A 32 -2.02 -7.04 -7.44
N ASN A 33 -2.65 -5.89 -7.72
CA ASN A 33 -3.36 -5.14 -6.70
C ASN A 33 -4.59 -5.89 -6.17
N GLU A 34 -5.25 -6.70 -6.99
CA GLU A 34 -6.44 -7.45 -6.57
C GLU A 34 -6.06 -8.54 -5.57
N THR A 35 -5.01 -9.30 -5.86
CA THR A 35 -4.43 -10.29 -4.94
C THR A 35 -3.89 -9.63 -3.69
N ARG A 36 -3.32 -8.42 -3.77
CA ARG A 36 -2.93 -7.63 -2.60
C ARG A 36 -4.13 -7.21 -1.76
N GLN A 37 -5.26 -6.85 -2.34
CA GLN A 37 -6.43 -6.31 -1.63
C GLN A 37 -7.27 -7.38 -0.93
N LYS A 38 -7.40 -8.58 -1.51
CA LYS A 38 -8.15 -9.70 -0.91
C LYS A 38 -7.86 -9.95 0.58
N PRO A 39 -6.59 -10.10 1.03
CA PRO A 39 -6.31 -10.32 2.45
C PRO A 39 -6.68 -9.13 3.33
N TYR A 40 -6.59 -7.88 2.84
CA TYR A 40 -7.03 -6.71 3.61
C TYR A 40 -8.54 -6.74 3.82
N CYS A 41 -9.32 -7.01 2.78
CA CYS A 41 -10.78 -7.10 2.86
C CYS A 41 -11.22 -8.17 3.86
N TRP A 42 -10.68 -9.39 3.76
CA TRP A 42 -10.97 -10.47 4.71
C TRP A 42 -10.54 -10.16 6.14
N SER A 43 -9.41 -9.48 6.32
CA SER A 43 -8.97 -9.07 7.65
C SER A 43 -9.91 -8.02 8.26
N TYR A 44 -10.41 -7.09 7.44
CA TYR A 44 -11.35 -6.07 7.85
C TYR A 44 -12.68 -6.69 8.28
N ASP A 45 -13.26 -7.55 7.46
CA ASP A 45 -14.53 -8.24 7.76
C ASP A 45 -14.43 -9.08 9.03
N ARG A 46 -13.32 -9.82 9.20
CA ARG A 46 -13.07 -10.63 10.41
C ARG A 46 -12.99 -9.75 11.66
N ASN A 47 -12.24 -8.64 11.59
CA ASN A 47 -12.07 -7.74 12.73
C ASN A 47 -13.37 -7.00 13.07
N HIS A 48 -14.15 -6.62 12.05
CA HIS A 48 -15.46 -6.00 12.22
C HIS A 48 -16.42 -6.95 12.94
N ALA A 49 -16.56 -8.19 12.47
CA ALA A 49 -17.41 -9.19 13.11
C ALA A 49 -16.99 -9.51 14.56
N ALA A 50 -15.68 -9.56 14.82
CA ALA A 50 -15.15 -9.76 16.17
C ALA A 50 -15.42 -8.57 17.10
N ALA A 51 -15.42 -7.34 16.58
CA ALA A 51 -15.74 -6.14 17.35
C ALA A 51 -17.24 -6.07 17.70
N GLU A 52 -18.11 -6.42 16.75
CA GLU A 52 -19.58 -6.46 16.96
C GLU A 52 -20.00 -7.57 17.94
N SER A 53 -19.22 -8.64 18.04
CA SER A 53 -19.51 -9.77 18.92
C SER A 53 -19.04 -9.56 20.38
N ARG A 54 -18.38 -8.43 20.69
CA ARG A 54 -17.96 -8.13 22.07
C ARG A 54 -19.16 -7.65 22.90
N PRO A 55 -19.51 -8.32 24.01
CA PRO A 55 -20.50 -7.78 24.94
C PRO A 55 -19.94 -6.50 25.59
N GLY A 56 -20.76 -5.44 25.60
CA GLY A 56 -20.46 -4.16 26.25
C GLY A 56 -20.61 -4.20 27.76
#